data_AF-A0A2V5IW29-F1
#
_entry.id   AF-A0A2V5IW29-F1
#
_cell.length_a   1.000
_cell.length_b   1.000
_cell.length_c   1.000
_cell.angle_alpha   90.00
_cell.angle_beta   90.00
_cell.angle_gamma   90.00
#
_symmetry.space_group_name_H-M   'P 1'
#
loop_
_entity.id
_entity.type
_entity.pdbx_description
1 polymer ?
#
loop_
_entity_poly.entity_id
_entity_poly.type
_entity_poly.pdbx_seq_one_letter_code
_entity_poly.pdbx_strand_id
1 'polypeptide(L)'
;MRAAGRSAKAEVRGPSRTRVALALNGRIGGQLLHEPWRSAKRCFLAHLSLAFRFSQAHGNCHGDQPDCDMKLSSETENLFTVLRQSAKPKPVSAIEKLIEDAPDRDLCRINALAFAAKHKLNEEDVIAAFLHGARLGIFDMSWNILCPACGGVLDSGATLKTVKQAEYTCVLCAENCEPTLDEIVEVTFTISPRVRKIAAHDPGTLPFIEYYRQIFWSSGVDLPDDEALAKWIKETTLDSLELSAGEKAVLSLQLPEGYVIVFDPVLHMSQHIEVNGEPARESQSLSFVMTRDHAPSGTVQMRPGPLRITLENRLNVRTLPAIWIVS
;
A
#
# COMPACT_ATOMS: atom_id res chain seq x y z
N MET A 1 24.11 -18.52 -49.07
CA MET A 1 22.72 -18.36 -49.58
C MET A 1 21.80 -19.00 -48.54
N ARG A 2 21.06 -18.21 -47.74
CA ARG A 2 19.66 -17.77 -47.96
C ARG A 2 18.68 -18.97 -47.97
N ALA A 3 17.56 -19.02 -47.26
CA ALA A 3 16.77 -18.07 -46.46
C ALA A 3 15.80 -18.88 -45.54
N ALA A 4 15.36 -18.34 -44.39
CA ALA A 4 13.99 -17.85 -44.09
C ALA A 4 12.84 -18.83 -44.42
N GLY A 5 11.81 -19.09 -43.61
CA GLY A 5 11.20 -18.42 -42.46
C GLY A 5 9.67 -18.55 -42.55
N ARG A 6 8.98 -18.60 -41.39
CA ARG A 6 7.57 -18.19 -41.07
C ARG A 6 7.13 -19.00 -39.84
N SER A 7 7.11 -18.43 -38.63
CA SER A 7 6.15 -17.46 -38.07
C SER A 7 4.75 -18.05 -37.91
N ALA A 8 4.42 -18.41 -36.67
CA ALA A 8 3.06 -18.35 -36.14
C ALA A 8 3.11 -17.42 -34.92
N LYS A 9 2.50 -16.24 -35.07
CA LYS A 9 2.13 -15.32 -33.99
C LYS A 9 0.95 -15.89 -33.23
N ALA A 10 0.99 -15.80 -31.90
CA ALA A 10 -0.15 -15.63 -31.01
C ALA A 10 0.42 -15.47 -29.58
N GLU A 11 -0.03 -14.60 -28.68
CA GLU A 11 -0.84 -13.39 -28.69
C GLU A 11 -0.61 -12.84 -27.27
N VAL A 12 -0.23 -11.57 -27.14
CA VAL A 12 0.06 -10.95 -25.84
C VAL A 12 -1.27 -10.71 -25.12
N ARG A 13 -1.57 -11.50 -24.08
CA ARG A 13 -2.62 -11.20 -23.09
C ARG A 13 -1.96 -10.72 -21.80
N GLY A 14 -2.18 -9.46 -21.46
CA GLY A 14 -1.68 -8.82 -20.24
C GLY A 14 -2.36 -9.33 -18.97
N PRO A 15 -1.76 -9.14 -17.78
CA PRO A 15 -2.35 -9.59 -16.54
C PRO A 15 -3.42 -8.60 -16.03
N SER A 16 -4.57 -9.15 -15.67
CA SER A 16 -5.82 -8.51 -15.30
C SER A 16 -6.05 -8.46 -13.78
N ARG A 17 -6.55 -7.34 -13.23
CA ARG A 17 -7.66 -7.16 -12.25
C ARG A 17 -7.78 -8.02 -10.97
N THR A 18 -6.89 -8.97 -10.68
CA THR A 18 -7.23 -10.14 -9.82
C THR A 18 -6.61 -10.09 -8.40
N ARG A 19 -5.65 -9.20 -8.10
CA ARG A 19 -4.80 -9.39 -6.89
C ARG A 19 -5.44 -9.03 -5.56
N VAL A 20 -6.40 -8.10 -5.51
CA VAL A 20 -7.08 -7.77 -4.24
C VAL A 20 -8.24 -8.71 -3.94
N ALA A 21 -8.97 -9.11 -4.98
CA ALA A 21 -9.96 -10.17 -4.88
C ALA A 21 -9.31 -11.48 -4.41
N LEU A 22 -8.12 -11.86 -4.90
CA LEU A 22 -7.44 -13.11 -4.48
C LEU A 22 -7.07 -13.16 -2.99
N ALA A 23 -6.71 -12.02 -2.38
CA ALA A 23 -6.40 -11.93 -0.95
C ALA A 23 -7.63 -12.12 -0.06
N LEU A 24 -8.80 -11.69 -0.54
CA LEU A 24 -10.08 -11.79 0.17
C LEU A 24 -10.98 -12.90 -0.39
N ASN A 25 -10.55 -13.68 -1.37
CA ASN A 25 -11.32 -14.80 -1.93
C ASN A 25 -10.70 -16.17 -1.62
N GLY A 26 -9.86 -16.24 -0.57
CA GLY A 26 -9.38 -17.50 0.00
C GLY A 26 -8.63 -18.44 -0.95
N ARG A 27 -8.05 -17.94 -2.06
CA ARG A 27 -7.27 -18.77 -2.99
C ARG A 27 -5.90 -18.17 -3.24
N ILE A 28 -4.95 -18.50 -2.38
CA ILE A 28 -3.54 -18.51 -2.77
C ILE A 28 -2.94 -19.86 -2.37
N GLY A 29 -3.20 -20.85 -3.23
CA GLY A 29 -2.25 -21.95 -3.42
C GLY A 29 -1.12 -21.41 -4.30
N GLY A 30 0.11 -21.43 -3.79
CA GLY A 30 1.24 -20.72 -4.36
C GLY A 30 1.46 -20.95 -5.86
N GLN A 31 1.68 -19.86 -6.60
CA GLN A 31 2.59 -19.81 -7.75
C GLN A 31 2.84 -18.37 -8.25
N LEU A 32 4.12 -18.00 -8.19
CA LEU A 32 4.88 -17.16 -9.15
C LEU A 32 4.59 -15.65 -9.24
N LEU A 33 5.44 -14.88 -8.53
CA LEU A 33 6.01 -13.64 -9.07
C LEU A 33 7.05 -14.01 -10.14
N HIS A 34 6.70 -13.91 -11.43
CA HIS A 34 7.64 -14.16 -12.54
C HIS A 34 8.59 -12.97 -12.83
N GLU A 35 9.62 -13.28 -13.64
CA GLU A 35 11.00 -12.79 -13.70
C GLU A 35 11.38 -11.34 -14.12
N PRO A 36 10.56 -10.44 -14.69
CA PRO A 36 11.08 -9.14 -15.18
C PRO A 36 11.68 -8.25 -14.08
N TRP A 37 11.29 -8.50 -12.83
CA TRP A 37 11.61 -7.70 -11.65
C TRP A 37 13.03 -7.93 -11.07
N ARG A 38 13.65 -9.09 -11.35
CA ARG A 38 14.94 -9.46 -10.71
C ARG A 38 16.14 -8.67 -11.25
N SER A 39 16.10 -8.27 -12.52
CA SER A 39 17.21 -7.54 -13.16
C SER A 39 17.20 -6.04 -12.81
N ALA A 40 16.01 -5.42 -12.78
CA ALA A 40 15.85 -3.99 -12.48
C ALA A 40 16.21 -3.63 -11.02
N LYS A 41 15.89 -4.50 -10.05
CA LYS A 41 16.27 -4.29 -8.64
C LYS A 41 17.78 -4.32 -8.40
N ARG A 42 18.54 -5.10 -9.18
CA ARG A 42 20.01 -5.13 -9.10
C ARG A 42 20.65 -3.82 -9.58
N CYS A 43 20.12 -3.20 -10.65
CA CYS A 43 20.54 -1.86 -11.08
C CYS A 43 20.20 -0.79 -10.02
N PHE A 44 19.02 -0.88 -9.39
CA PHE A 44 18.60 0.03 -8.33
C PHE A 44 19.57 0.00 -7.12
N LEU A 45 19.93 -1.19 -6.65
CA LEU A 45 20.90 -1.36 -5.55
C LEU A 45 22.34 -0.90 -5.94
N ALA A 46 22.72 -1.04 -7.21
CA ALA A 46 24.00 -0.56 -7.72
C ALA A 46 24.08 0.98 -7.73
N HIS A 47 23.03 1.68 -8.14
CA HIS A 47 22.97 3.15 -8.10
C HIS A 47 22.98 3.73 -6.67
N LEU A 48 22.36 3.02 -5.72
CA LEU A 48 22.35 3.42 -4.30
C LEU A 48 23.74 3.44 -3.66
N SER A 49 24.62 2.52 -4.07
CA SER A 49 25.99 2.42 -3.55
C SER A 49 26.86 3.63 -3.95
N LEU A 50 26.52 4.31 -5.05
CA LEU A 50 27.19 5.56 -5.47
C LEU A 50 26.57 6.82 -4.86
N ALA A 51 25.29 6.80 -4.48
CA ALA A 51 24.55 7.99 -4.06
C ALA A 51 24.65 8.31 -2.55
N PHE A 52 24.93 7.32 -1.69
CA PHE A 52 24.90 7.50 -0.23
C PHE A 52 26.30 7.62 0.40
N ARG A 53 26.90 8.81 0.30
CA ARG A 53 27.80 9.33 1.33
C ARG A 53 27.24 10.65 1.83
N PHE A 54 26.74 10.63 3.08
CA PHE A 54 26.25 11.75 3.90
C PHE A 54 24.93 12.43 3.49
N SER A 55 23.94 12.38 4.38
CA SER A 55 23.40 13.58 5.05
C SER A 55 22.41 13.19 6.15
N GLN A 56 22.54 13.81 7.34
CA GLN A 56 21.57 13.84 8.42
C GLN A 56 21.16 15.29 8.71
N ALA A 57 19.91 15.42 9.16
CA ALA A 57 19.32 16.49 9.98
C ALA A 57 18.92 17.81 9.30
N HIS A 58 17.61 18.14 9.37
CA HIS A 58 16.97 19.45 9.63
C HIS A 58 15.49 19.13 9.97
N GLY A 59 14.74 19.73 10.91
CA GLY A 59 14.76 21.05 11.53
C GLY A 59 13.42 21.76 11.21
N ASN A 60 12.46 21.73 12.16
CA ASN A 60 11.06 22.21 11.99
C ASN A 60 10.94 23.73 11.83
N CYS A 61 10.01 24.19 10.98
CA CYS A 61 9.38 25.52 11.04
C CYS A 61 7.89 25.43 10.63
N HIS A 62 7.00 26.00 11.46
CA HIS A 62 5.56 26.14 11.24
C HIS A 62 5.21 27.50 10.61
N GLY A 63 4.11 27.56 9.83
CA GLY A 63 3.43 28.80 9.44
C GLY A 63 2.27 28.54 8.48
N ASP A 64 1.03 28.67 8.97
CA ASP A 64 -0.23 28.60 8.23
C ASP A 64 -0.53 29.91 7.47
N GLN A 65 -1.02 29.84 6.22
CA GLN A 65 -2.19 30.62 5.74
C GLN A 65 -2.65 30.14 4.34
N PRO A 66 -3.96 30.13 4.01
CA PRO A 66 -4.47 29.55 2.77
C PRO A 66 -4.82 30.59 1.69
N ASP A 67 -4.85 30.08 0.45
CA ASP A 67 -5.50 30.57 -0.78
C ASP A 67 -4.60 31.32 -1.79
N CYS A 68 -4.19 30.62 -2.87
CA CYS A 68 -3.90 31.19 -4.21
C CYS A 68 -3.49 30.10 -5.22
N ASP A 69 -3.87 30.29 -6.49
CA ASP A 69 -3.31 29.63 -7.68
C ASP A 69 -1.83 29.25 -7.51
N MET A 70 -1.48 28.00 -7.85
CA MET A 70 -0.13 27.43 -7.70
C MET A 70 0.94 28.20 -8.50
N LYS A 71 1.40 29.33 -7.96
CA LYS A 71 2.77 29.77 -8.16
C LYS A 71 3.63 28.89 -7.26
N LEU A 72 4.37 27.97 -7.87
CA LEU A 72 5.47 27.28 -7.18
C LEU A 72 6.30 28.33 -6.45
N SER A 73 6.52 28.13 -5.14
CA SER A 73 7.32 29.05 -4.35
C SER A 73 8.72 29.17 -5.00
N SER A 74 9.39 30.31 -4.83
CA SER A 74 10.76 30.50 -5.36
C SER A 74 11.73 29.42 -4.89
N GLU A 75 11.49 28.86 -3.69
CA GLU A 75 12.27 27.74 -3.16
C GLU A 75 12.02 26.46 -3.97
N THR A 76 10.77 26.17 -4.30
CA THR A 76 10.40 24.97 -5.07
C THR A 76 10.94 25.03 -6.50
N GLU A 77 10.89 26.19 -7.15
CA GLU A 77 11.47 26.37 -8.50
C GLU A 77 12.99 26.16 -8.52
N ASN A 78 13.69 26.55 -7.45
CA ASN A 78 15.12 26.28 -7.31
C ASN A 78 15.40 24.77 -7.23
N LEU A 79 14.58 23.99 -6.51
CA LEU A 79 14.72 22.54 -6.45
C LEU A 79 14.58 21.91 -7.85
N PHE A 80 13.57 22.33 -8.63
CA PHE A 80 13.36 21.85 -9.99
C PHE A 80 14.47 22.28 -10.95
N THR A 81 15.00 23.49 -10.79
CA THR A 81 16.17 23.94 -11.56
C THR A 81 17.38 23.03 -11.35
N VAL A 82 17.67 22.66 -10.09
CA VAL A 82 18.77 21.74 -9.78
C VAL A 82 18.47 20.31 -10.27
N LEU A 83 17.21 19.87 -10.20
CA LEU A 83 16.79 18.58 -10.73
C LEU A 83 17.00 18.48 -12.25
N ARG A 84 16.61 19.52 -13.01
CA ARG A 84 16.83 19.61 -14.47
C ARG A 84 18.32 19.55 -14.84
N GLN A 85 19.21 20.00 -13.97
CA GLN A 85 20.67 19.91 -14.17
C GLN A 85 21.24 18.54 -13.80
N SER A 86 20.57 17.79 -12.91
CA SER A 86 21.10 16.55 -12.33
C SER A 86 20.58 15.27 -12.99
N ALA A 87 19.48 15.35 -13.73
CA ALA A 87 18.83 14.20 -14.37
C ALA A 87 18.46 14.47 -15.83
N LYS A 88 18.10 13.42 -16.57
CA LYS A 88 17.75 13.55 -17.99
C LYS A 88 16.47 14.39 -18.19
N PRO A 89 16.40 15.24 -19.24
CA PRO A 89 15.26 16.15 -19.42
C PRO A 89 13.89 15.46 -19.51
N LYS A 90 13.81 14.30 -20.18
CA LYS A 90 12.54 13.59 -20.39
C LYS A 90 11.89 13.08 -19.08
N PRO A 91 12.61 12.32 -18.22
CA PRO A 91 12.10 11.98 -16.88
C PRO A 91 11.73 13.20 -16.05
N VAL A 92 12.57 14.23 -16.02
CA VAL A 92 12.31 15.44 -15.21
C VAL A 92 11.02 16.12 -15.67
N SER A 93 10.85 16.33 -16.97
CA SER A 93 9.63 16.93 -17.53
C SER A 93 8.38 16.09 -17.21
N ALA A 94 8.50 14.76 -17.22
CA ALA A 94 7.39 13.87 -16.87
C ALA A 94 7.05 13.92 -15.38
N ILE A 95 8.06 14.05 -14.50
CA ILE A 95 7.89 14.22 -13.06
C ILE A 95 7.22 15.56 -12.76
N GLU A 96 7.68 16.65 -13.37
CA GLU A 96 7.07 17.98 -13.21
C GLU A 96 5.60 17.96 -13.60
N LYS A 97 5.29 17.37 -14.76
CA LYS A 97 3.91 17.20 -15.21
C LYS A 97 3.07 16.35 -14.26
N LEU A 98 3.63 15.27 -13.70
CA LEU A 98 2.93 14.47 -12.68
C LEU A 98 2.58 15.33 -11.46
N ILE A 99 3.53 16.13 -10.96
CA ILE A 99 3.33 16.96 -9.77
C ILE A 99 2.29 18.07 -10.00
N GLU A 100 2.24 18.62 -11.21
CA GLU A 100 1.28 19.65 -11.60
C GLU A 100 -0.13 19.09 -11.80
N ASP A 101 -0.26 18.05 -12.64
CA ASP A 101 -1.57 17.63 -13.16
C ASP A 101 -2.23 16.51 -12.35
N ALA A 102 -1.48 15.72 -11.59
CA ALA A 102 -2.02 14.50 -11.00
C ALA A 102 -2.91 14.78 -9.77
N PRO A 103 -3.91 13.92 -9.52
CA PRO A 103 -4.62 13.94 -8.25
C PRO A 103 -3.65 13.60 -7.10
N ASP A 104 -3.92 14.13 -5.91
CA ASP A 104 -3.06 13.99 -4.74
C ASP A 104 -2.65 12.54 -4.43
N ARG A 105 -3.58 11.59 -4.60
CA ARG A 105 -3.33 10.16 -4.35
C ARG A 105 -2.26 9.57 -5.26
N ASP A 106 -2.11 10.08 -6.48
CA ASP A 106 -1.10 9.62 -7.44
C ASP A 106 0.31 10.15 -7.10
N LEU A 107 0.40 11.08 -6.15
CA LEU A 107 1.66 11.59 -5.59
C LEU A 107 2.05 10.87 -4.28
N CYS A 108 1.21 9.94 -3.81
CA CYS A 108 1.52 9.04 -2.71
C CYS A 108 2.18 7.76 -3.25
N ARG A 109 3.30 7.36 -2.66
CA ARG A 109 3.97 6.07 -2.92
C ARG A 109 4.18 5.76 -4.41
N ILE A 110 4.71 6.72 -5.16
CA ILE A 110 5.01 6.56 -6.57
C ILE A 110 6.06 5.45 -6.75
N ASN A 111 5.75 4.45 -7.57
CA ASN A 111 6.70 3.43 -7.98
C ASN A 111 7.43 3.87 -9.26
N ALA A 112 8.74 4.10 -9.16
CA ALA A 112 9.54 4.60 -10.27
C ALA A 112 9.54 3.67 -11.49
N LEU A 113 9.46 2.34 -11.30
CA LEU A 113 9.41 1.37 -12.40
C LEU A 113 8.04 1.40 -13.09
N ALA A 114 6.95 1.43 -12.32
CA ALA A 114 5.60 1.57 -12.87
C ALA A 114 5.45 2.90 -13.62
N PHE A 115 6.01 3.98 -13.08
CA PHE A 115 6.07 5.28 -13.75
C PHE A 115 6.84 5.20 -15.07
N ALA A 116 8.04 4.60 -15.08
CA ALA A 116 8.82 4.42 -16.31
C ALA A 116 8.04 3.66 -17.38
N ALA A 117 7.37 2.55 -17.00
CA ALA A 117 6.55 1.76 -17.90
C ALA A 117 5.35 2.56 -18.45
N LYS A 118 4.59 3.25 -17.58
CA LYS A 118 3.43 4.08 -17.96
C LYS A 118 3.82 5.19 -18.95
N HIS A 119 4.96 5.83 -18.72
CA HIS A 119 5.44 6.95 -19.55
C HIS A 119 6.36 6.52 -20.70
N LYS A 120 6.63 5.21 -20.85
CA LYS A 120 7.52 4.63 -21.88
C LYS A 120 8.92 5.28 -21.86
N LEU A 121 9.47 5.46 -20.67
CA LEU A 121 10.79 6.03 -20.43
C LEU A 121 11.80 4.94 -20.05
N ASN A 122 13.09 5.25 -20.18
CA ASN A 122 14.14 4.36 -19.71
C ASN A 122 14.09 4.26 -18.17
N GLU A 123 14.10 3.03 -17.64
CA GLU A 123 13.95 2.77 -16.21
C GLU A 123 15.08 3.38 -15.38
N GLU A 124 16.34 3.25 -15.80
CA GLU A 124 17.50 3.77 -15.08
C GLU A 124 17.47 5.30 -15.00
N ASP A 125 17.12 5.96 -16.10
CA ASP A 125 16.99 7.42 -16.16
C ASP A 125 15.87 7.93 -15.23
N VAL A 126 14.74 7.21 -15.16
CA VAL A 126 13.62 7.55 -14.26
C VAL A 126 14.00 7.33 -12.80
N ILE A 127 14.62 6.19 -12.48
CA ILE A 127 15.13 5.90 -11.14
C ILE A 127 16.10 6.99 -10.69
N ALA A 128 17.06 7.35 -11.54
CA ALA A 128 18.02 8.40 -11.25
C ALA A 128 17.31 9.74 -10.97
N ALA A 129 16.30 10.11 -11.76
CA ALA A 129 15.54 11.34 -11.57
C ALA A 129 14.80 11.36 -10.21
N PHE A 130 14.12 10.28 -9.83
CA PHE A 130 13.46 10.18 -8.52
C PHE A 130 14.46 10.18 -7.36
N LEU A 131 15.61 9.51 -7.49
CA LEU A 131 16.67 9.53 -6.49
C LEU A 131 17.29 10.92 -6.31
N HIS A 132 17.53 11.65 -7.41
CA HIS A 132 17.95 13.05 -7.36
C HIS A 132 16.87 13.92 -6.72
N GLY A 133 15.61 13.74 -7.09
CA GLY A 133 14.47 14.44 -6.47
C GLY A 133 14.36 14.17 -4.97
N ALA A 134 14.57 12.94 -4.53
CA ALA A 134 14.58 12.58 -3.11
C ALA A 134 15.73 13.25 -2.35
N ARG A 135 16.93 13.28 -2.94
CA ARG A 135 18.10 13.98 -2.36
C ARG A 135 17.86 15.50 -2.23
N LEU A 136 17.10 16.09 -3.15
CA LEU A 136 16.72 17.50 -3.13
C LEU A 136 15.54 17.80 -2.19
N GLY A 137 14.92 16.78 -1.58
CA GLY A 137 13.73 16.94 -0.75
C GLY A 137 12.44 17.21 -1.52
N ILE A 138 12.41 16.91 -2.83
CA ILE A 138 11.19 16.94 -3.63
C ILE A 138 10.31 15.74 -3.26
N PHE A 139 10.94 14.59 -2.99
CA PHE A 139 10.26 13.36 -2.59
C PHE A 139 10.85 12.79 -1.31
N ASP A 140 10.01 12.16 -0.51
CA ASP A 140 10.42 11.26 0.55
C ASP A 140 10.47 9.84 0.00
N MET A 141 11.63 9.18 0.11
CA MET A 141 11.84 7.80 -0.35
C MET A 141 11.58 6.83 0.81
N SER A 142 10.75 5.83 0.57
CA SER A 142 10.39 4.80 1.55
C SER A 142 10.70 3.40 1.04
N TRP A 143 11.17 2.54 1.95
CA TRP A 143 11.31 1.10 1.75
C TRP A 143 10.11 0.42 2.41
N ASN A 144 9.28 -0.27 1.62
CA ASN A 144 8.08 -0.95 2.10
C ASN A 144 8.28 -2.47 2.02
N ILE A 145 7.89 -3.16 3.09
CA ILE A 145 7.85 -4.62 3.17
C ILE A 145 6.46 -5.08 2.84
N LEU A 146 6.35 -5.94 1.84
CA LEU A 146 5.08 -6.38 1.30
C LEU A 146 4.81 -7.83 1.67
N CYS A 147 3.54 -8.12 1.95
CA CYS A 147 3.04 -9.48 1.90
C CYS A 147 3.00 -9.93 0.43
N PRO A 148 3.66 -11.04 0.07
CA PRO A 148 3.67 -11.56 -1.31
C PRO A 148 2.28 -12.05 -1.76
N ALA A 149 1.40 -12.39 -0.81
CA ALA A 149 0.06 -12.91 -1.08
C ALA A 149 -0.93 -11.79 -1.43
N CYS A 150 -1.11 -10.81 -0.54
CA CYS A 150 -2.09 -9.75 -0.73
C CYS A 150 -1.53 -8.40 -1.20
N GLY A 151 -0.21 -8.23 -1.22
CA GLY A 151 0.43 -6.96 -1.49
C GLY A 151 0.23 -5.91 -0.39
N GLY A 152 -0.30 -6.31 0.77
CA GLY A 152 -0.41 -5.47 1.97
C GLY A 152 0.95 -5.13 2.55
N VAL A 153 1.09 -3.94 3.08
CA VAL A 153 2.36 -3.37 3.54
C VAL A 153 2.52 -3.69 5.01
N LEU A 154 3.52 -4.49 5.34
CA LEU A 154 3.74 -5.05 6.68
C LEU A 154 4.60 -4.13 7.54
N ASP A 155 5.53 -3.41 6.90
CA ASP A 155 6.41 -2.43 7.54
C ASP A 155 6.90 -1.42 6.50
N SER A 156 7.22 -0.20 6.94
CA SER A 156 7.76 0.87 6.11
C SER A 156 8.87 1.61 6.85
N GLY A 157 10.02 1.79 6.21
CA GLY A 157 11.18 2.45 6.83
C GLY A 157 11.88 3.44 5.90
N ALA A 158 12.55 4.42 6.49
CA ALA A 158 13.36 5.39 5.75
C ALA A 158 14.67 4.79 5.21
N THR A 159 15.15 3.67 5.79
CA THR A 159 16.39 3.02 5.37
C THR A 159 16.24 1.51 5.31
N LEU A 160 17.03 0.84 4.47
CA LEU A 160 17.05 -0.62 4.41
C LEU A 160 17.49 -1.26 5.74
N LYS A 161 18.25 -0.54 6.59
CA LYS A 161 18.72 -1.04 7.89
C LYS A 161 17.60 -1.19 8.93
N THR A 162 16.48 -0.49 8.75
CA THR A 162 15.33 -0.60 9.67
C THR A 162 14.44 -1.79 9.31
N VAL A 163 14.64 -2.40 8.14
CA VAL A 163 13.97 -3.63 7.73
C VAL A 163 14.56 -4.80 8.52
N LYS A 164 13.80 -5.35 9.46
CA LYS A 164 14.19 -6.57 10.17
C LYS A 164 13.98 -7.76 9.24
N GLN A 165 14.96 -8.65 9.11
CA GLN A 165 14.85 -9.83 8.23
C GLN A 165 14.11 -11.00 8.89
N ALA A 166 13.97 -10.98 10.21
CA ALA A 166 13.34 -12.08 10.95
C ALA A 166 11.81 -11.99 10.80
N GLU A 167 11.27 -12.92 10.01
CA GLU A 167 9.87 -13.37 9.93
C GLU A 167 8.80 -12.28 10.04
N TYR A 168 8.25 -11.87 8.89
CA TYR A 168 7.02 -11.10 8.88
C TYR A 168 5.82 -12.05 8.72
N THR A 169 4.86 -11.95 9.62
CA THR A 169 3.55 -12.59 9.47
C THR A 169 2.55 -11.53 9.00
N CYS A 170 1.91 -11.77 7.85
CA CYS A 170 0.83 -10.89 7.41
C CYS A 170 -0.43 -11.22 8.21
N VAL A 171 -0.90 -10.28 9.04
CA VAL A 171 -2.11 -10.50 9.85
C VAL A 171 -3.38 -10.65 9.01
N LEU A 172 -3.43 -10.08 7.80
CA LEU A 172 -4.59 -10.20 6.92
C LEU A 172 -4.68 -11.61 6.32
N CYS A 173 -3.56 -12.14 5.81
CA CYS A 173 -3.55 -13.49 5.19
C CYS A 173 -3.26 -14.62 6.19
N ALA A 174 -2.76 -14.30 7.38
CA ALA A 174 -2.19 -15.25 8.35
C ALA A 174 -1.06 -16.14 7.78
N GLU A 175 -0.40 -15.68 6.70
CA GLU A 175 0.72 -16.39 6.09
C GLU A 175 2.06 -15.94 6.69
N ASN A 176 2.89 -16.91 7.08
CA ASN A 176 4.28 -16.68 7.43
C ASN A 176 5.08 -16.49 6.14
N CYS A 177 5.77 -15.36 6.06
CA CYS A 177 6.65 -15.06 4.95
C CYS A 177 8.10 -15.19 5.45
N GLU A 178 8.86 -16.10 4.85
CA GLU A 178 10.32 -16.15 4.96
C GLU A 178 10.91 -15.42 3.75
N PRO A 179 11.15 -14.11 3.83
CA PRO A 179 11.52 -13.35 2.65
C PRO A 179 12.98 -13.53 2.25
N THR A 180 13.23 -13.58 0.94
CA THR A 180 14.44 -12.94 0.41
C THR A 180 14.16 -11.45 0.20
N LEU A 181 15.11 -10.57 0.55
CA LEU A 181 14.98 -9.10 0.44
C LEU A 181 14.45 -8.64 -0.94
N ASP A 182 14.86 -9.32 -2.00
CA ASP A 182 14.49 -8.98 -3.37
C ASP A 182 13.01 -9.24 -3.69
N GLU A 183 12.32 -10.08 -2.92
CA GLU A 183 10.96 -10.54 -3.21
C GLU A 183 9.88 -9.71 -2.51
N ILE A 184 10.18 -9.13 -1.35
CA ILE A 184 9.19 -8.42 -0.52
C ILE A 184 9.39 -6.91 -0.42
N VAL A 185 10.53 -6.39 -0.89
CA VAL A 185 10.83 -4.95 -0.76
C VAL A 185 10.35 -4.18 -1.98
N GLU A 186 9.57 -3.13 -1.72
CA GLU A 186 9.17 -2.11 -2.67
C GLU A 186 9.82 -0.77 -2.28
N VAL A 187 10.30 -0.01 -3.27
CA VAL A 187 10.75 1.36 -3.05
C VAL A 187 9.79 2.31 -3.73
N THR A 188 9.32 3.29 -2.96
CA THR A 188 8.35 4.29 -3.41
C THR A 188 8.79 5.69 -3.05
N PHE A 189 8.30 6.67 -3.82
CA PHE A 189 8.57 8.09 -3.64
C PHE A 189 7.25 8.82 -3.38
N THR A 190 7.10 9.43 -2.22
CA THR A 190 5.94 10.28 -1.89
C THR A 190 6.36 11.73 -2.03
N ILE A 191 5.54 12.58 -2.66
CA ILE A 191 5.86 14.01 -2.77
C ILE A 191 6.09 14.62 -1.38
N SER A 192 7.08 15.50 -1.21
CA SER A 192 7.28 16.18 0.07
C SER A 192 6.17 17.20 0.32
N PRO A 193 5.65 17.36 1.56
CA PRO A 193 4.67 18.39 1.88
C PRO A 193 5.18 19.81 1.62
N ARG A 194 6.51 20.00 1.55
CA ARG A 194 7.15 21.27 1.17
C ARG A 194 6.93 21.65 -0.30
N VAL A 195 6.65 20.66 -1.16
CA VAL A 195 6.36 20.87 -2.58
C VAL A 195 4.86 20.93 -2.80
N ARG A 196 4.13 19.92 -2.31
CA ARG A 196 2.66 19.86 -2.36
C ARG A 196 2.16 18.98 -1.23
N LYS A 197 1.35 19.54 -0.32
CA LYS A 197 0.70 18.78 0.74
C LYS A 197 -0.42 17.93 0.14
N ILE A 198 -0.43 16.64 0.45
CA ILE A 198 -1.46 15.68 0.04
C ILE A 198 -2.07 15.00 1.27
N ALA A 199 -3.26 14.43 1.12
CA ALA A 199 -3.95 13.76 2.24
C ALA A 199 -3.13 12.62 2.86
N ALA A 200 -2.31 11.91 2.07
CA ALA A 200 -1.46 10.82 2.58
C ALA A 200 -0.34 11.27 3.53
N HIS A 201 -0.03 12.57 3.62
CA HIS A 201 0.89 13.09 4.65
C HIS A 201 0.29 13.05 6.05
N ASP A 202 -1.04 12.98 6.15
CA ASP A 202 -1.76 12.75 7.39
C ASP A 202 -2.74 11.57 7.21
N PRO A 203 -2.24 10.32 7.25
CA PRO A 203 -3.07 9.13 7.11
C PRO A 203 -4.23 9.07 8.10
N GLY A 204 -4.13 9.80 9.23
CA GLY A 204 -5.17 9.94 10.25
C GLY A 204 -6.40 10.74 9.79
N THR A 205 -6.39 11.29 8.58
CA THR A 205 -7.52 12.04 8.00
C THR A 205 -8.14 11.36 6.79
N LEU A 206 -7.49 10.30 6.27
CA LEU A 206 -7.98 9.60 5.08
C LEU A 206 -9.31 8.89 5.37
N PRO A 207 -10.31 9.00 4.48
CA PRO A 207 -11.48 8.14 4.53
C PRO A 207 -11.10 6.66 4.44
N PHE A 208 -11.97 5.78 4.95
CA PHE A 208 -11.76 4.32 4.99
C PHE A 208 -11.14 3.75 3.70
N ILE A 209 -11.78 3.93 2.55
CA ILE A 209 -11.31 3.36 1.26
C ILE A 209 -9.94 3.93 0.87
N GLU A 210 -9.72 5.23 1.07
CA GLU A 210 -8.48 5.90 0.70
C GLU A 210 -7.32 5.50 1.63
N TYR A 211 -7.60 5.21 2.91
CA TYR A 211 -6.60 4.63 3.81
C TYR A 211 -6.11 3.28 3.28
N TYR A 212 -7.02 2.37 2.93
CA TYR A 212 -6.64 1.07 2.38
C TYR A 212 -5.86 1.20 1.07
N ARG A 213 -6.33 2.07 0.17
CA ARG A 213 -5.74 2.30 -1.14
C ARG A 213 -4.34 2.91 -1.08
N GLN A 214 -4.15 3.94 -0.26
CA GLN A 214 -2.91 4.73 -0.26
C GLN A 214 -1.88 4.25 0.77
N ILE A 215 -2.34 3.64 1.87
CA ILE A 215 -1.48 3.31 3.03
C ILE A 215 -1.29 1.80 3.13
N PHE A 216 -2.37 1.03 3.16
CA PHE A 216 -2.29 -0.41 3.43
C PHE A 216 -1.79 -1.22 2.23
N TRP A 217 -2.39 -1.08 1.05
CA TRP A 217 -1.95 -1.80 -0.13
C TRP A 217 -0.73 -1.16 -0.78
N SER A 218 0.15 -2.00 -1.32
CA SER A 218 1.31 -1.53 -2.07
C SER A 218 0.92 -0.89 -3.39
N SER A 219 1.81 -0.06 -3.91
CA SER A 219 1.62 0.58 -5.22
C SER A 219 1.63 -0.41 -6.39
N GLY A 220 2.12 -1.64 -6.16
CA GLY A 220 2.09 -2.74 -7.12
C GLY A 220 0.76 -3.49 -7.20
N VAL A 221 -0.22 -3.15 -6.35
CA VAL A 221 -1.55 -3.74 -6.39
C VAL A 221 -2.39 -3.02 -7.46
N ASP A 222 -2.86 -3.78 -8.46
CA ASP A 222 -3.78 -3.30 -9.50
C ASP A 222 -5.20 -3.18 -8.92
N LEU A 223 -5.47 -2.04 -8.28
CA LEU A 223 -6.79 -1.70 -7.77
C LEU A 223 -7.71 -1.27 -8.91
N PRO A 224 -9.00 -1.66 -8.89
CA PRO A 224 -9.96 -1.19 -9.86
C PRO A 224 -10.22 0.32 -9.71
N ASP A 225 -10.92 0.89 -10.69
CA ASP A 225 -11.39 2.28 -10.63
C ASP A 225 -12.28 2.56 -9.41
N ASP A 226 -12.53 3.84 -9.14
CA ASP A 226 -13.20 4.29 -7.91
C ASP A 226 -14.59 3.67 -7.71
N GLU A 227 -15.38 3.55 -8.78
CA GLU A 227 -16.73 2.96 -8.72
C GLU A 227 -16.66 1.46 -8.46
N ALA A 228 -15.82 0.75 -9.21
CA ALA A 228 -15.65 -0.69 -9.04
C ALA A 228 -15.02 -1.06 -7.69
N LEU A 229 -14.09 -0.26 -7.18
CA LEU A 229 -13.51 -0.47 -5.85
C LEU A 229 -14.56 -0.26 -4.75
N ALA A 230 -15.32 0.83 -4.82
CA ALA A 230 -16.36 1.11 -3.83
C ALA A 230 -17.44 0.02 -3.83
N LYS A 231 -17.84 -0.45 -5.01
CA LYS A 231 -18.76 -1.57 -5.15
C LYS A 231 -18.20 -2.84 -4.53
N TRP A 232 -16.96 -3.19 -4.85
CA TRP A 232 -16.34 -4.40 -4.33
C TRP A 232 -16.19 -4.36 -2.80
N ILE A 233 -15.75 -3.23 -2.21
CA ILE A 233 -15.70 -3.05 -0.75
C ILE A 233 -17.08 -3.23 -0.14
N LYS A 234 -18.12 -2.64 -0.73
CA LYS A 234 -19.50 -2.76 -0.25
C LYS A 234 -20.00 -4.22 -0.28
N GLU A 235 -19.65 -4.98 -1.31
CA GLU A 235 -20.11 -6.36 -1.48
C GLU A 235 -19.39 -7.35 -0.55
N THR A 236 -18.13 -7.07 -0.20
CA THR A 236 -17.32 -7.94 0.67
C THR A 236 -17.37 -7.55 2.15
N THR A 237 -17.90 -6.37 2.50
CA THR A 237 -17.94 -5.88 3.88
C THR A 237 -19.30 -6.11 4.53
N LEU A 238 -19.31 -6.88 5.63
CA LEU A 238 -20.47 -6.99 6.52
C LEU A 238 -20.74 -5.69 7.25
N ASP A 239 -19.69 -5.09 7.81
CA ASP A 239 -19.73 -3.78 8.46
C ASP A 239 -18.31 -3.21 8.59
N SER A 240 -18.20 -1.88 8.68
CA SER A 240 -16.96 -1.19 8.98
C SER A 240 -17.22 0.07 9.79
N LEU A 241 -16.28 0.42 10.66
CA LEU A 241 -16.45 1.55 11.55
C LEU A 241 -15.13 2.32 11.71
N GLU A 242 -15.22 3.63 11.80
CA GLU A 242 -14.13 4.46 12.31
C GLU A 242 -14.31 4.61 13.82
N LEU A 243 -13.29 4.21 14.58
CA LEU A 243 -13.28 4.32 16.04
C LEU A 243 -12.20 5.31 16.46
N SER A 244 -12.63 6.33 17.21
CA SER A 244 -11.73 7.27 17.87
C SER A 244 -10.89 6.57 18.94
N ALA A 245 -9.84 7.25 19.40
CA ALA A 245 -9.03 6.77 20.53
C ALA A 245 -9.91 6.47 21.75
N GLY A 246 -9.76 5.28 22.35
CA GLY A 246 -10.56 4.86 23.51
C GLY A 246 -12.00 4.45 23.22
N GLU A 247 -12.46 4.55 21.96
CA GLU A 247 -13.87 4.32 21.62
C GLU A 247 -14.24 2.83 21.63
N LYS A 248 -15.50 2.55 21.96
CA LYS A 248 -16.08 1.22 21.96
C LYS A 248 -17.43 1.24 21.26
N ALA A 249 -17.64 0.28 20.37
CA ALA A 249 -18.89 0.07 19.67
C ALA A 249 -19.35 -1.38 19.78
N VAL A 250 -20.66 -1.58 19.64
CA VAL A 250 -21.26 -2.92 19.58
C VAL A 250 -22.15 -2.99 18.35
N LEU A 251 -21.83 -3.92 17.46
CA LEU A 251 -22.56 -4.16 16.22
C LEU A 251 -23.38 -5.45 16.35
N SER A 252 -24.53 -5.47 15.68
CA SER A 252 -25.37 -6.66 15.54
C SER A 252 -25.40 -7.02 14.07
N LEU A 253 -24.85 -8.18 13.74
CA LEU A 253 -24.61 -8.64 12.38
C LEU A 253 -25.30 -9.99 12.16
N GLN A 254 -25.49 -10.33 10.88
CA GLN A 254 -25.86 -11.68 10.50
C GLN A 254 -24.67 -12.37 9.85
N LEU A 255 -24.14 -13.39 10.52
CA LEU A 255 -22.94 -14.07 10.09
C LEU A 255 -23.28 -15.11 9.00
N PRO A 256 -22.72 -14.99 7.77
CA PRO A 256 -22.92 -15.98 6.72
C PRO A 256 -22.04 -17.21 6.97
N GLU A 257 -22.43 -18.35 6.39
CA GLU A 257 -21.52 -19.51 6.29
C GLU A 257 -20.31 -19.14 5.42
N GLY A 258 -19.13 -19.62 5.79
CA GLY A 258 -17.87 -19.34 5.10
C GLY A 258 -16.80 -18.78 6.03
N TYR A 259 -15.89 -17.98 5.48
CA TYR A 259 -14.78 -17.40 6.22
C TYR A 259 -14.95 -15.89 6.37
N VAL A 260 -14.78 -15.39 7.58
CA VAL A 260 -14.96 -13.96 7.91
C VAL A 260 -13.71 -13.45 8.62
N ILE A 261 -13.26 -12.25 8.27
CA ILE A 261 -12.10 -11.61 8.90
C ILE A 261 -12.54 -10.27 9.48
N VAL A 262 -12.30 -10.06 10.76
CA VAL A 262 -12.28 -8.71 11.35
C VAL A 262 -10.86 -8.19 11.21
N PHE A 263 -10.66 -7.09 10.51
CA PHE A 263 -9.32 -6.57 10.20
C PHE A 263 -9.24 -5.07 10.44
N ASP A 264 -8.19 -4.63 11.14
CA ASP A 264 -7.83 -3.23 11.28
C ASP A 264 -6.49 -2.96 10.56
N PRO A 265 -6.47 -2.05 9.56
CA PRO A 265 -5.29 -1.76 8.75
C PRO A 265 -4.34 -0.78 9.43
N VAL A 266 -4.77 -0.09 10.49
CA VAL A 266 -3.96 0.92 11.19
C VAL A 266 -2.99 0.23 12.14
N LEU A 267 -3.48 -0.77 12.87
CA LEU A 267 -2.73 -1.53 13.86
C LEU A 267 -2.17 -2.83 13.31
N HIS A 268 -2.49 -3.16 12.06
CA HIS A 268 -2.19 -4.47 11.48
C HIS A 268 -2.62 -5.57 12.44
N MET A 269 -3.92 -5.61 12.75
CA MET A 269 -4.50 -6.60 13.67
C MET A 269 -5.72 -7.27 13.04
N SER A 270 -5.88 -8.57 13.24
CA SER A 270 -7.01 -9.33 12.69
C SER A 270 -7.56 -10.38 13.64
N GLN A 271 -8.83 -10.74 13.44
CA GLN A 271 -9.46 -11.92 13.99
C GLN A 271 -10.08 -12.70 12.83
N HIS A 272 -9.64 -13.94 12.68
CA HIS A 272 -10.14 -14.86 11.67
C HIS A 272 -11.29 -15.69 12.25
N ILE A 273 -12.35 -15.89 11.48
CA ILE A 273 -13.56 -16.58 11.91
C ILE A 273 -13.95 -17.58 10.83
N GLU A 274 -14.01 -18.86 11.18
CA GLU A 274 -14.57 -19.90 10.33
C GLU A 274 -16.00 -20.18 10.78
N VAL A 275 -16.93 -20.12 9.82
CA VAL A 275 -18.36 -20.17 10.07
C VAL A 275 -18.96 -21.38 9.38
N ASN A 276 -19.32 -22.40 10.16
CA ASN A 276 -19.79 -23.69 9.65
C ASN A 276 -20.90 -24.32 10.53
N GLY A 277 -21.56 -25.34 10.01
CA GLY A 277 -22.58 -26.12 10.73
C GLY A 277 -23.98 -25.48 10.75
N GLU A 278 -24.85 -26.05 11.59
CA GLU A 278 -26.26 -25.65 11.65
C GLU A 278 -26.46 -24.22 12.17
N PRO A 279 -27.34 -23.41 11.55
CA PRO A 279 -27.58 -22.04 11.98
C PRO A 279 -27.92 -21.90 13.47
N ALA A 280 -27.23 -20.99 14.15
CA ALA A 280 -27.47 -20.69 15.55
C ALA A 280 -28.83 -20.02 15.73
N ARG A 281 -29.64 -20.53 16.66
CA ARG A 281 -30.95 -19.95 17.03
C ARG A 281 -30.81 -18.74 17.96
N GLU A 282 -29.74 -18.69 18.73
CA GLU A 282 -29.44 -17.62 19.69
C GLU A 282 -28.24 -16.79 19.20
N SER A 283 -28.21 -15.52 19.60
CA SER A 283 -27.11 -14.62 19.25
C SER A 283 -25.80 -15.10 19.86
N GLN A 284 -24.80 -15.28 19.01
CA GLN A 284 -23.42 -15.50 19.44
C GLN A 284 -22.75 -14.16 19.76
N SER A 285 -21.62 -14.18 20.48
CA SER A 285 -20.88 -12.97 20.85
C SER A 285 -19.39 -13.10 20.56
N LEU A 286 -18.79 -12.03 20.05
CA LEU A 286 -17.34 -11.92 19.83
C LEU A 286 -16.86 -10.55 20.29
N SER A 287 -15.64 -10.47 20.83
CA SER A 287 -15.00 -9.20 21.20
C SER A 287 -13.68 -9.06 20.47
N PHE A 288 -13.48 -7.95 19.78
CA PHE A 288 -12.26 -7.56 19.10
C PHE A 288 -11.69 -6.33 19.78
N VAL A 289 -10.62 -6.53 20.57
CA VAL A 289 -9.98 -5.48 21.37
C VAL A 289 -8.69 -5.07 20.69
N MET A 290 -8.67 -3.86 20.13
CA MET A 290 -7.52 -3.26 19.46
C MET A 290 -6.53 -2.74 20.51
N THR A 291 -5.42 -3.45 20.67
CA THR A 291 -4.32 -3.14 21.60
C THR A 291 -2.98 -3.59 21.02
N ARG A 292 -1.86 -3.07 21.54
CA ARG A 292 -0.51 -3.47 21.12
C ARG A 292 0.00 -4.74 21.83
N ASP A 293 -0.60 -5.08 22.96
CA ASP A 293 -0.10 -6.14 23.86
C ASP A 293 -0.68 -7.52 23.53
N HIS A 294 -1.73 -7.58 22.71
CA HIS A 294 -2.47 -8.80 22.44
C HIS A 294 -3.05 -8.79 21.03
N ALA A 295 -2.37 -9.47 20.10
CA ALA A 295 -2.99 -9.85 18.84
C ALA A 295 -3.96 -11.02 19.12
N PRO A 296 -5.19 -11.00 18.58
CA PRO A 296 -6.08 -12.15 18.67
C PRO A 296 -5.38 -13.40 18.12
N SER A 297 -5.34 -14.47 18.91
CA SER A 297 -4.61 -15.68 18.56
C SER A 297 -5.54 -16.73 17.96
N GLY A 298 -5.31 -17.09 16.70
CA GLY A 298 -5.96 -18.21 16.02
C GLY A 298 -7.35 -17.91 15.45
N THR A 299 -7.87 -18.88 14.70
CA THR A 299 -9.19 -18.82 14.06
C THR A 299 -10.28 -19.21 15.06
N VAL A 300 -11.32 -18.38 15.18
CA VAL A 300 -12.50 -18.67 16.00
C VAL A 300 -13.51 -19.44 15.17
N GLN A 301 -14.06 -20.52 15.73
CA GLN A 301 -15.14 -21.30 15.10
C GLN A 301 -16.49 -20.75 15.55
N MET A 302 -17.37 -20.42 14.62
CA MET A 302 -18.74 -19.95 14.88
C MET A 302 -19.73 -20.65 13.96
N ARG A 303 -21.02 -20.52 14.26
CA ARG A 303 -22.11 -21.02 13.40
C ARG A 303 -22.75 -19.89 12.61
N PRO A 304 -23.33 -20.13 11.42
CA PRO A 304 -24.11 -19.12 10.72
C PRO A 304 -25.24 -18.61 11.62
N GLY A 305 -25.53 -17.32 11.63
CA GLY A 305 -26.55 -16.79 12.57
C GLY A 305 -26.23 -15.42 13.16
N PRO A 306 -27.09 -14.93 14.07
CA PRO A 306 -26.94 -13.61 14.65
C PRO A 306 -25.65 -13.52 15.48
N LEU A 307 -24.89 -12.45 15.28
CA LEU A 307 -23.66 -12.14 15.98
C LEU A 307 -23.73 -10.75 16.60
N ARG A 308 -23.48 -10.67 17.91
CA ARG A 308 -23.17 -9.41 18.60
C ARG A 308 -21.66 -9.27 18.72
N ILE A 309 -21.05 -8.38 17.95
CA ILE A 309 -19.61 -8.13 18.01
C ILE A 309 -19.33 -6.82 18.74
N THR A 310 -18.37 -6.85 19.66
CA THR A 310 -17.85 -5.67 20.34
C THR A 310 -16.51 -5.28 19.74
N LEU A 311 -16.39 -4.04 19.28
CA LEU A 311 -15.14 -3.45 18.81
C LEU A 311 -14.67 -2.42 19.85
N GLU A 312 -13.46 -2.58 20.36
CA GLU A 312 -12.94 -1.70 21.42
C GLU A 312 -11.52 -1.22 21.07
N ASN A 313 -11.38 0.08 20.79
CA ASN A 313 -10.10 0.72 20.56
C ASN A 313 -9.47 1.15 21.89
N ARG A 314 -8.45 0.45 22.37
CA ARG A 314 -7.75 0.80 23.62
C ARG A 314 -6.53 1.69 23.40
N LEU A 315 -6.32 2.16 22.17
CA LEU A 315 -5.18 3.00 21.84
C LEU A 315 -5.52 4.48 21.85
N ASN A 316 -4.47 5.29 21.76
CA ASN A 316 -4.53 6.75 21.67
C ASN A 316 -4.56 7.27 20.21
N VAL A 317 -4.81 6.38 19.25
CA VAL A 317 -4.94 6.70 17.82
C VAL A 317 -6.26 6.15 17.30
N ARG A 318 -6.79 6.70 16.21
CA ARG A 318 -7.98 6.15 15.56
C ARG A 318 -7.72 4.77 14.95
N THR A 319 -8.78 3.98 14.79
CA THR A 319 -8.75 2.68 14.08
C THR A 319 -9.89 2.60 13.06
N LEU A 320 -9.74 1.72 12.09
CA LEU A 320 -10.65 1.51 10.96
C LEU A 320 -11.00 0.01 10.80
N PRO A 321 -11.52 -0.66 11.85
CA PRO A 321 -11.89 -2.07 11.74
C PRO A 321 -12.97 -2.30 10.69
N ALA A 322 -12.77 -3.32 9.87
CA ALA A 322 -13.73 -3.82 8.91
C ALA A 322 -13.96 -5.31 9.11
N ILE A 323 -15.18 -5.75 8.84
CA ILE A 323 -15.60 -7.14 8.95
C ILE A 323 -15.90 -7.62 7.54
N TRP A 324 -15.02 -8.46 7.00
CA TRP A 324 -15.04 -8.89 5.62
C TRP A 324 -15.43 -10.35 5.48
N ILE A 325 -16.26 -10.64 4.48
CA ILE A 325 -16.53 -11.99 4.00
C ILE A 325 -15.42 -12.35 3.02
N VAL A 326 -14.87 -13.54 3.18
CA VAL A 326 -13.88 -14.11 2.27
C VAL A 326 -14.54 -15.17 1.41
N SER A 327 -14.64 -14.94 0.10
CA SER A 327 -15.48 -15.74 -0.83
C SER A 327 -14.72 -16.43 -1.95
#